data_AF-A0A7X9KNM1-F1
#
_entry.id   AF-A0A7X9KNM1-F1
#
_cell.length_a   1.000
_cell.length_b   1.000
_cell.length_c   1.000
_cell.angle_alpha   90.00
_cell.angle_beta   90.00
_cell.angle_gamma   90.00
#
_symmetry.space_group_name_H-M   'P 1'
#
loop_
_entity.id
_entity.type
_entity.pdbx_description
1 polymer ?
#
loop_
_entity_poly.entity_id
_entity_poly.type
_entity_poly.pdbx_seq_one_letter_code
_entity_poly.pdbx_strand_id
1 'polypeptide(L)'
;MAQIFMGNYAQDSANLFFALTTPTGNPLIMKVKNPAAFRAFAQSIVGDGNGNDDWDEEKIKDFNDDYYDMLRSTNQETNMIAFLNMLKDKNAENAISLYQSDENCTNWNPATLSPFGSLLTDPYQ
;
A
#
# COMPACT_ATOMS: atom_id res chain seq x y z
N MET A 1 -2.89 0.24 7.15
CA MET A 1 -2.52 -1.03 6.47
C MET A 1 -1.63 -1.90 7.35
N ALA A 2 -0.41 -1.45 7.70
CA ALA A 2 0.55 -2.23 8.47
C ALA A 2 -0.01 -2.70 9.84
N GLN A 3 -0.61 -1.79 10.62
CA GLN A 3 -1.26 -2.15 11.89
C GLN A 3 -2.40 -3.16 11.72
N ILE A 4 -3.22 -3.01 10.66
CA ILE A 4 -4.33 -3.94 10.35
C ILE A 4 -3.80 -5.36 10.15
N PHE A 5 -2.71 -5.50 9.40
CA PHE A 5 -2.10 -6.80 9.13
C PHE A 5 -1.36 -7.37 10.34
N MET A 6 -0.55 -6.56 11.02
CA MET A 6 0.25 -7.01 12.16
C MET A 6 -0.60 -7.35 13.39
N GLY A 7 -1.67 -6.59 13.64
CA GLY A 7 -2.57 -6.84 14.75
C GLY A 7 -3.57 -7.98 14.51
N ASN A 8 -3.44 -8.71 13.40
CA ASN A 8 -4.34 -9.80 13.01
C ASN A 8 -5.83 -9.40 13.02
N TYR A 9 -6.15 -8.13 12.71
CA TYR A 9 -7.53 -7.65 12.66
C TYR A 9 -8.30 -8.19 11.43
N ALA A 10 -7.59 -8.84 10.49
CA ALA A 10 -8.17 -9.59 9.40
C ALA A 10 -8.12 -11.09 9.71
N GLN A 11 -9.29 -11.75 9.70
CA GLN A 11 -9.39 -13.21 9.94
C GLN A 11 -8.70 -14.03 8.85
N ASP A 12 -8.63 -13.51 7.63
CA ASP A 12 -7.96 -14.12 6.49
C ASP A 12 -6.97 -13.13 5.87
N SER A 13 -5.74 -13.14 6.39
CA SER A 13 -4.66 -12.28 5.91
C SER A 13 -4.18 -12.62 4.49
N ALA A 14 -4.50 -13.82 3.98
CA ALA A 14 -4.19 -14.23 2.61
C ALA A 14 -5.15 -13.61 1.58
N ASN A 15 -6.35 -13.23 2.01
CA ASN A 15 -7.36 -12.54 1.20
C ASN A 15 -7.58 -11.08 1.63
N LEU A 16 -6.54 -10.44 2.18
CA LEU A 16 -6.61 -9.04 2.55
C LEU A 16 -6.40 -8.14 1.32
N PHE A 17 -7.41 -7.32 1.05
CA PHE A 17 -7.41 -6.31 0.00
C PHE A 17 -7.50 -4.93 0.60
N PHE A 18 -6.72 -3.99 0.07
CA PHE A 18 -6.80 -2.58 0.43
C PHE A 18 -7.19 -1.79 -0.81
N ALA A 19 -8.35 -1.12 -0.76
CA ALA A 19 -8.81 -0.25 -1.83
C ALA A 19 -8.35 1.18 -1.57
N LEU A 20 -7.95 1.88 -2.64
CA LEU A 20 -7.56 3.28 -2.66
C LEU A 20 -8.39 4.00 -3.71
N THR A 21 -8.95 5.14 -3.34
CA THR A 21 -9.53 6.07 -4.31
C THR A 21 -8.41 6.75 -5.08
N THR A 22 -8.60 6.97 -6.37
CA THR A 22 -7.64 7.69 -7.21
C THR A 22 -8.26 8.99 -7.71
N PRO A 23 -7.45 10.00 -8.08
CA PRO A 23 -7.96 11.26 -8.62
C PRO A 23 -8.72 11.10 -9.94
N THR A 24 -8.43 10.03 -10.69
CA THR A 24 -9.08 9.73 -11.97
C THR A 24 -10.47 9.09 -11.81
N GLY A 25 -10.87 8.74 -10.59
CA GLY A 25 -12.14 8.08 -10.29
C GLY A 25 -12.08 6.55 -10.34
N ASN A 26 -11.05 5.95 -10.95
CA ASN A 26 -10.90 4.50 -11.04
C ASN A 26 -10.14 3.96 -9.82
N PRO A 27 -10.79 3.28 -8.86
CA PRO A 27 -10.10 2.77 -7.68
C PRO A 27 -8.95 1.81 -8.01
N LEU A 28 -7.95 1.82 -7.13
CA LEU A 28 -6.84 0.89 -7.10
C LEU A 28 -7.05 -0.11 -5.96
N ILE A 29 -6.82 -1.40 -6.21
CA ILE A 29 -6.77 -2.43 -5.18
C ILE A 29 -5.35 -2.94 -5.01
N MET A 30 -4.92 -3.08 -3.76
CA MET A 30 -3.70 -3.74 -3.37
C MET A 30 -4.04 -5.10 -2.75
N LYS A 31 -3.50 -6.18 -3.31
CA LYS A 31 -3.64 -7.54 -2.79
C LYS A 31 -2.30 -8.00 -2.22
N VAL A 32 -2.31 -8.56 -1.01
CA VAL A 32 -1.12 -9.25 -0.48
C VAL A 32 -0.84 -10.50 -1.32
N LYS A 33 0.33 -10.56 -1.98
CA LYS A 33 0.77 -11.74 -2.77
C LYS A 33 1.79 -12.61 -2.04
N ASN A 34 2.59 -12.00 -1.16
CA ASN A 34 3.57 -12.70 -0.34
C ASN A 34 3.42 -12.25 1.11
N PRO A 35 2.72 -13.03 1.96
CA PRO A 35 2.46 -12.66 3.35
C PRO A 35 3.73 -12.45 4.19
N ALA A 36 4.81 -13.20 3.92
CA ALA A 36 6.06 -13.06 4.66
C ALA A 36 6.77 -11.74 4.31
N ALA A 37 6.85 -11.40 3.02
CA ALA A 37 7.38 -10.11 2.57
C ALA A 37 6.52 -8.95 3.05
N PHE A 38 5.19 -9.11 3.06
CA PHE A 38 4.27 -8.09 3.57
C PHE A 38 4.39 -7.91 5.08
N ARG A 39 4.65 -8.99 5.83
CA ARG A 39 4.96 -8.91 7.26
C ARG A 39 6.22 -8.10 7.51
N ALA A 40 7.30 -8.37 6.76
CA ALA A 40 8.54 -7.60 6.89
C ALA A 40 8.34 -6.12 6.54
N PHE A 41 7.59 -5.83 5.49
CA PHE A 41 7.16 -4.47 5.15
C PHE A 41 6.38 -3.82 6.31
N ALA A 42 5.37 -4.50 6.85
CA ALA A 42 4.58 -3.96 7.95
C ALA A 42 5.41 -3.75 9.23
N GLN A 43 6.31 -4.68 9.57
CA GLN A 43 7.25 -4.58 10.70
C GLN A 43 8.23 -3.41 10.56
N SER A 44 8.57 -3.01 9.33
CA SER A 44 9.39 -1.82 9.09
C SER A 44 8.67 -0.52 9.45
N ILE A 45 7.34 -0.54 9.55
CA ILE A 45 6.50 0.62 9.87
C ILE A 45 6.07 0.62 11.33
N VAL A 46 5.61 -0.53 11.84
CA VAL A 46 4.92 -0.60 13.16
C VAL A 46 5.63 -1.49 14.18
N GLY A 47 6.77 -2.08 13.82
CA GLY A 47 7.47 -3.06 14.65
C GLY A 47 6.78 -4.43 14.68
N ASP A 48 7.17 -5.27 15.64
CA ASP A 48 6.73 -6.67 15.72
C ASP A 48 5.28 -6.84 16.20
N GLY A 49 4.67 -5.80 16.78
CA GLY A 49 3.25 -5.78 17.10
C GLY A 49 2.82 -6.98 17.95
N ASN A 50 3.33 -7.08 19.17
CA ASN A 50 3.02 -8.18 20.08
C ASN A 50 1.64 -8.01 20.75
N GLY A 51 0.56 -8.14 19.98
CA GLY A 51 -0.78 -8.52 20.46
C GLY A 51 -1.55 -7.57 21.39
N ASN A 52 -0.94 -6.49 21.90
CA ASN A 52 -1.53 -5.57 22.89
C ASN A 52 -1.42 -4.09 22.49
N ASP A 53 -1.46 -3.78 21.20
CA ASP A 53 -1.20 -2.41 20.71
C ASP A 53 0.18 -1.84 21.10
N ASP A 54 1.12 -2.69 21.53
CA ASP A 54 2.54 -2.38 21.71
C ASP A 54 3.21 -2.22 20.34
N TRP A 55 2.84 -1.14 19.67
CA TRP A 55 3.47 -0.69 18.43
C TRP A 55 4.79 0.01 18.76
N ASP A 56 5.76 -0.15 17.88
CA ASP A 56 7.02 0.58 17.97
C ASP A 56 6.77 2.05 17.58
N GLU A 57 6.50 2.90 18.58
CA GLU A 57 6.17 4.31 18.39
C GLU A 57 7.29 5.09 17.69
N GLU A 58 8.56 4.70 17.91
CA GLU A 58 9.71 5.32 17.27
C GLU A 58 9.69 5.03 15.76
N LYS A 59 9.48 3.78 15.35
CA LYS A 59 9.34 3.43 13.92
C LYS A 59 8.13 4.09 13.26
N ILE A 60 7.01 4.16 13.95
CA ILE A 60 5.81 4.84 13.43
C ILE A 60 6.11 6.31 13.24
N LYS A 61 6.78 6.94 14.20
CA LYS A 61 7.17 8.34 14.11
C LYS A 61 8.16 8.56 12.96
N ASP A 62 9.22 7.75 12.86
CA ASP A 62 10.20 7.85 11.77
C ASP A 62 9.55 7.67 10.40
N PHE A 63 8.66 6.68 10.25
CA PHE A 63 7.90 6.49 9.03
C PHE A 63 7.02 7.70 8.71
N ASN A 64 6.36 8.27 9.72
CA ASN A 64 5.57 9.48 9.51
C ASN A 64 6.48 10.64 9.12
N ASP A 65 7.56 10.91 9.85
CA ASP A 65 8.49 12.01 9.57
C ASP A 65 9.10 11.92 8.16
N ASP A 66 9.43 10.71 7.68
CA ASP A 66 9.95 10.46 6.33
C ASP A 66 8.95 10.82 5.21
N TYR A 67 7.66 10.55 5.40
CA TYR A 67 6.66 10.63 4.33
C TYR A 67 5.56 11.68 4.56
N TYR A 68 5.51 12.34 5.72
CA TYR A 68 4.44 13.27 6.10
C TYR A 68 4.31 14.40 5.10
N ASP A 69 5.42 15.08 4.80
CA ASP A 69 5.43 16.20 3.85
C ASP A 69 5.12 15.75 2.42
N MET A 70 5.52 14.52 2.06
CA MET A 70 5.27 13.95 0.73
C MET A 70 3.79 13.60 0.50
N LEU A 71 3.07 13.22 1.56
CA LEU A 71 1.69 12.73 1.50
C LEU A 71 0.64 13.79 1.90
N ARG A 72 1.05 15.03 2.18
CA ARG A 72 0.17 16.14 2.63
C ARG A 72 -0.04 17.21 1.55
N SER A 73 0.16 16.89 0.28
CA SER A 73 -0.17 17.82 -0.81
C SER A 73 -1.68 18.09 -0.86
N THR A 74 -2.06 19.30 -1.27
CA THR A 74 -3.45 19.62 -1.60
C THR A 74 -3.91 18.98 -2.91
N ASN A 75 -2.97 18.51 -3.73
CA ASN A 75 -3.23 17.77 -4.97
C ASN A 75 -3.23 16.25 -4.68
N GLN A 76 -4.38 15.61 -4.93
CA GLN A 76 -4.57 14.18 -4.71
C GLN A 76 -3.66 13.31 -5.61
N GLU A 77 -3.34 13.76 -6.82
CA GLU A 77 -2.43 13.05 -7.73
C GLU A 77 -1.00 13.04 -7.19
N THR A 78 -0.55 14.16 -6.61
CA THR A 78 0.75 14.21 -5.93
C THR A 78 0.81 13.24 -4.76
N ASN A 79 -0.24 13.17 -3.94
CA ASN A 79 -0.28 12.22 -2.82
C ASN A 79 -0.30 10.76 -3.29
N MET A 80 -1.01 10.47 -4.39
CA MET A 80 -1.03 9.13 -4.98
C MET A 80 0.36 8.73 -5.47
N ILE A 81 1.04 9.60 -6.23
CA ILE A 81 2.41 9.36 -6.72
C ILE A 81 3.37 9.15 -5.55
N ALA A 82 3.30 10.00 -4.52
CA ALA A 82 4.11 9.87 -3.31
C ALA A 82 3.87 8.54 -2.58
N PHE A 83 2.61 8.12 -2.46
CA PHE A 83 2.25 6.84 -1.86
C PHE A 83 2.81 5.65 -2.66
N LEU A 84 2.68 5.68 -3.99
CA LEU A 84 3.22 4.65 -4.88
C LEU A 84 4.76 4.58 -4.81
N ASN A 85 5.44 5.72 -4.72
CA ASN A 85 6.88 5.78 -4.52
C ASN A 85 7.29 5.24 -3.15
N MET A 86 6.58 5.57 -2.07
CA MET A 86 6.82 5.00 -0.74
C MET A 86 6.74 3.48 -0.74
N LEU A 87 5.72 2.91 -1.41
CA LEU A 87 5.59 1.45 -1.55
C LEU A 87 6.81 0.85 -2.25
N LYS A 88 7.37 1.53 -3.25
CA LYS A 88 8.58 1.08 -3.94
C LYS A 88 9.82 1.21 -3.06
N ASP A 89 10.02 2.34 -2.40
CA ASP A 89 11.16 2.61 -1.52
C ASP A 89 11.24 1.59 -0.37
N LYS A 90 10.08 1.19 0.15
CA LYS A 90 9.96 0.14 1.18
C LYS A 90 9.93 -1.29 0.61
N ASN A 91 10.22 -1.47 -0.68
CA ASN A 91 10.26 -2.76 -1.37
C ASN A 91 8.94 -3.56 -1.29
N ALA A 92 7.80 -2.86 -1.15
CA ALA A 92 6.49 -3.49 -1.04
C ALA A 92 6.04 -4.16 -2.34
N GLU A 93 6.64 -3.84 -3.49
CA GLU A 93 6.35 -4.50 -4.78
C GLU A 93 6.58 -6.02 -4.75
N ASN A 94 7.45 -6.52 -3.86
CA ASN A 94 7.65 -7.95 -3.62
C ASN A 94 6.57 -8.57 -2.73
N ALA A 95 5.85 -7.73 -1.98
CA ALA A 95 4.83 -8.13 -1.02
C ALA A 95 3.40 -8.04 -1.57
N ILE A 96 3.10 -7.07 -2.43
CA ILE A 96 1.75 -6.77 -2.94
C ILE A 96 1.67 -6.88 -4.46
N SER A 97 0.45 -7.09 -4.95
CA SER A 97 0.05 -6.85 -6.35
C SER A 97 -0.90 -5.67 -6.39
N LEU A 98 -0.78 -4.84 -7.42
CA LEU A 98 -1.68 -3.71 -7.67
C LEU A 98 -2.63 -4.05 -8.81
N TYR A 99 -3.87 -3.61 -8.70
CA TYR A 99 -4.87 -3.74 -9.76
C TYR A 99 -5.63 -2.42 -9.86
N GLN A 100 -5.79 -1.88 -11.06
CA GLN A 100 -6.62 -0.71 -11.30
C GLN A 100 -7.93 -1.14 -11.96
N SER A 101 -9.03 -0.61 -11.45
CA SER A 101 -10.34 -0.82 -12.06
C SER A 101 -10.51 -0.03 -13.36
N ASP A 102 -11.48 -0.45 -14.16
CA ASP A 102 -12.14 0.42 -15.12
C ASP A 102 -13.14 1.38 -14.42
N GLU A 103 -13.71 2.31 -15.18
CA GLU A 103 -14.65 3.34 -14.67
C GLU A 103 -15.86 2.74 -13.94
N ASN A 104 -16.27 1.53 -14.32
CA ASN A 104 -17.45 0.86 -13.76
C ASN A 104 -17.12 -0.17 -12.68
N CYS A 105 -15.85 -0.31 -12.28
CA CYS A 105 -15.39 -1.33 -11.33
C CYS A 105 -15.74 -2.78 -11.74
N THR A 106 -15.88 -3.03 -13.04
CA THR A 106 -16.21 -4.34 -13.62
C THR A 106 -14.98 -5.17 -13.94
N ASN A 107 -13.90 -4.53 -14.37
CA ASN A 107 -12.64 -5.18 -14.72
C ASN A 107 -11.51 -4.65 -13.84
N TRP A 108 -10.63 -5.54 -13.40
CA TRP A 108 -9.48 -5.23 -12.55
C TRP A 108 -8.19 -5.60 -13.28
N ASN A 109 -7.56 -4.59 -13.89
CA ASN A 109 -6.37 -4.78 -14.70
C ASN A 109 -5.12 -4.77 -13.80
N PRO A 110 -4.18 -5.72 -13.94
CA PRO A 110 -2.90 -5.65 -13.25
C PRO A 110 -2.22 -4.31 -13.49
N ALA A 111 -1.70 -3.73 -12.40
CA ALA A 111 -0.96 -2.49 -12.43
C ALA A 111 0.44 -2.70 -11.86
N THR A 112 1.41 -1.99 -12.43
CA THR A 112 2.79 -1.98 -11.94
C THR A 112 3.20 -0.57 -11.55
N LEU A 113 4.13 -0.49 -10.59
CA LEU A 113 4.73 0.77 -10.17
C LEU A 113 5.78 1.18 -11.19
N SER A 114 5.58 2.32 -11.87
CA SER A 114 6.60 2.85 -12.77
C SER A 114 7.80 3.37 -11.98
N PRO A 115 8.97 3.55 -12.64
CA PRO A 115 10.14 4.16 -12.02
C PRO A 115 9.92 5.56 -11.45
N PHE A 116 8.90 6.28 -11.92
CA PHE A 116 8.61 7.66 -11.57
C PHE A 116 7.29 7.82 -10.79
N GLY A 117 6.75 6.74 -10.21
CA GLY A 117 5.58 6.78 -9.35
C GLY A 117 4.25 6.90 -10.06
N SER A 118 4.18 6.54 -11.35
CA SER A 118 2.91 6.37 -12.07
C SER A 118 2.48 4.91 -12.09
N LEU A 119 1.18 4.66 -12.26
CA LEU A 119 0.67 3.31 -12.53
C LEU A 119 0.83 3.01 -14.02
N LEU A 120 1.43 1.87 -14.35
CA LEU A 120 1.35 1.30 -15.68
C LEU A 120 0.35 0.15 -15.62
N THR A 121 -0.78 0.31 -16.30
CA THR A 121 -1.74 -0.77 -16.51
C THR A 121 -1.42 -1.46 -17.81
N ASP A 122 -1.43 -2.79 -17.80
CA ASP A 122 -1.44 -3.59 -19.01
C ASP A 122 -2.89 -4.04 -19.27
N PRO A 123 -3.60 -3.43 -20.23
CA PRO A 123 -4.98 -3.82 -20.53
C PRO A 123 -5.07 -5.15 -21.32
N TYR A 124 -3.95 -5.83 -21.62
CA TYR A 124 -3.90 -6.97 -22.53
C TYR A 124 -3.31 -8.27 -21.95
N GLN A 125 -3.39 -8.49 -20.63
CA GLN A 125 -3.18 -9.83 -20.05
C GLN A 125 -4.47 -10.63 -19.92
#